data_AF-A0A839UJQ5-F1
#
_entry.id   AF-A0A839UJQ5-F1
#
_cell.length_a   1.000
_cell.length_b   1.000
_cell.length_c   1.000
_cell.angle_alpha   90.00
_cell.angle_beta   90.00
_cell.angle_gamma   90.00
#
_symmetry.space_group_name_H-M   'P 1'
#
loop_
_entity.id
_entity.type
_entity.pdbx_description
1 polymer ?
#
loop_
_entity_poly.entity_id
_entity_poly.type
_entity_poly.pdbx_seq_one_letter_code
_entity_poly.pdbx_strand_id
1 'polypeptide(L)'
;MGGHWLIGYFAHNHGQRTWSVEGAAVQGHNIRIAGFLSMGEAWHNNHHAYPGSAMLGLYKDEPDPGWWVLNALHNLGVVKNIKLPKELPHRADLVTEAANLERRVERVPEECEIANFIRRKG
;
A
#
# COMPACT_ATOMS: atom_id res chain seq x y z
N MET A 1 -19.87 -2.23 10.56
CA MET A 1 -18.95 -3.35 10.85
C MET A 1 -19.25 -4.51 9.89
N GLY A 2 -18.78 -4.46 8.64
CA GLY A 2 -19.12 -5.48 7.62
C GLY A 2 -18.29 -5.36 6.33
N GLY A 3 -17.87 -4.14 5.97
CA GLY A 3 -16.98 -3.89 4.84
C GLY A 3 -15.62 -4.59 4.92
N HIS A 4 -14.94 -4.53 6.07
CA HIS A 4 -13.63 -5.20 6.28
C HIS A 4 -13.67 -6.71 5.98
N TRP A 5 -14.72 -7.40 6.42
CA TRP A 5 -14.87 -8.84 6.19
C TRP A 5 -15.19 -9.15 4.73
N LEU A 6 -15.98 -8.31 4.07
CA LEU A 6 -16.32 -8.49 2.66
C LEU A 6 -15.10 -8.25 1.75
N ILE A 7 -14.36 -7.18 1.99
CA ILE A 7 -13.13 -6.86 1.25
C ILE A 7 -12.09 -7.94 1.50
N GLY A 8 -11.87 -8.35 2.75
CA GLY A 8 -10.98 -9.45 3.10
C GLY A 8 -11.36 -10.76 2.41
N TYR A 9 -12.65 -11.13 2.42
CA TYR A 9 -13.12 -12.34 1.75
C TYR A 9 -12.82 -12.30 0.25
N PHE A 10 -13.20 -11.25 -0.47
CA PHE A 10 -12.89 -11.19 -1.90
C PHE A 10 -11.39 -11.13 -2.15
N ALA A 11 -10.63 -10.42 -1.31
CA ALA A 11 -9.19 -10.30 -1.45
C ALA A 11 -8.46 -11.65 -1.27
N HIS A 12 -9.03 -12.61 -0.56
CA HIS A 12 -8.45 -13.97 -0.45
C HIS A 12 -8.94 -14.95 -1.53
N ASN A 13 -9.98 -14.60 -2.29
CA ASN A 13 -10.58 -15.52 -3.26
C ASN A 13 -10.44 -15.07 -4.73
N HIS A 14 -10.50 -13.76 -5.02
CA HIS A 14 -10.54 -13.24 -6.38
C HIS A 14 -9.86 -11.87 -6.50
N GLY A 15 -9.13 -11.66 -7.60
CA GLY A 15 -8.57 -10.35 -7.95
C GLY A 15 -7.25 -10.47 -8.71
N GLN A 16 -6.53 -9.36 -8.81
CA GLN A 16 -5.22 -9.33 -9.46
C GLN A 16 -4.09 -9.60 -8.47
N ARG A 17 -2.97 -10.13 -8.93
CA ARG A 17 -1.77 -10.31 -8.14
C ARG A 17 -0.61 -9.59 -8.80
N THR A 18 0.06 -8.76 -8.01
CA THR A 18 1.35 -8.20 -8.37
C THR A 18 2.46 -9.14 -7.93
N TRP A 19 2.26 -9.80 -6.78
CA TRP A 19 3.24 -10.62 -6.08
C TRP A 19 2.68 -12.01 -5.77
N SER A 20 3.54 -13.02 -5.83
CA SER A 20 3.34 -14.33 -5.20
C SER A 20 4.19 -14.40 -3.93
N VAL A 21 3.62 -14.95 -2.86
CA VAL A 21 4.37 -15.29 -1.65
C VAL A 21 4.59 -16.81 -1.62
N GLU A 22 5.78 -17.28 -1.96
CA GLU A 22 6.09 -18.71 -1.94
C GLU A 22 5.88 -19.29 -0.54
N GLY A 23 5.20 -20.44 -0.47
CA GLY A 23 4.89 -21.12 0.79
C GLY A 23 3.71 -20.53 1.59
N ALA A 24 3.05 -19.46 1.13
CA ALA A 24 1.84 -18.99 1.78
C ALA A 24 0.66 -19.96 1.55
N ALA A 25 -0.03 -20.32 2.63
CA ALA A 25 -1.21 -21.20 2.58
C ALA A 25 -2.37 -20.58 1.79
N VAL A 26 -2.49 -19.24 1.81
CA VAL A 26 -3.48 -18.48 1.05
C VAL A 26 -2.80 -17.24 0.48
N GLN A 27 -3.02 -16.98 -0.80
CA GLN A 27 -2.49 -15.81 -1.49
C GLN A 27 -3.51 -14.66 -1.46
N GLY A 28 -3.08 -13.46 -1.08
CA GLY A 28 -3.90 -12.24 -1.21
C GLY A 28 -4.03 -11.76 -2.67
N HIS A 29 -5.09 -11.00 -2.96
CA HIS A 29 -5.37 -10.37 -4.25
C HIS A 29 -5.70 -8.90 -4.08
N ASN A 30 -5.43 -8.12 -5.12
CA ASN A 30 -5.83 -6.73 -5.26
C ASN A 30 -7.20 -6.62 -5.94
N ILE A 31 -8.12 -5.86 -5.34
CA ILE A 31 -9.44 -5.53 -5.92
C ILE A 31 -9.43 -4.05 -6.30
N ARG A 32 -8.97 -3.74 -7.52
CA ARG A 32 -8.72 -2.35 -7.96
C ARG A 32 -9.90 -1.42 -7.79
N ILE A 33 -11.12 -1.90 -8.08
CA ILE A 33 -12.35 -1.10 -7.99
C ILE A 33 -12.70 -0.70 -6.55
N ALA A 34 -12.19 -1.43 -5.55
CA ALA A 34 -12.52 -1.22 -4.14
C ALA A 34 -11.45 -0.42 -3.39
N GLY A 35 -10.28 -0.16 -3.98
CA GLY A 35 -9.14 0.51 -3.32
C GLY A 35 -9.49 1.83 -2.63
N PHE A 36 -10.28 2.66 -3.30
CA PHE A 36 -10.74 3.92 -2.72
C PHE A 36 -11.77 3.72 -1.59
N LEU A 37 -12.77 2.87 -1.81
CA LEU A 37 -13.85 2.65 -0.84
C LEU A 37 -13.35 1.94 0.44
N SER A 38 -12.30 1.14 0.30
CA SER A 38 -11.71 0.37 1.39
C SER A 38 -10.59 1.10 2.14
N MET A 39 -10.37 2.40 1.90
CA MET A 39 -9.23 3.13 2.45
C MET A 39 -7.87 2.44 2.16
N GLY A 40 -7.74 1.77 1.01
CA GLY A 40 -6.52 1.05 0.61
C GLY A 40 -6.49 -0.44 0.92
N GLU A 41 -7.36 -0.99 1.77
CA GLU A 41 -7.32 -2.41 2.17
C GLU A 41 -7.52 -3.42 1.04
N ALA A 42 -8.18 -3.01 -0.04
CA ALA A 42 -8.36 -3.82 -1.22
C ALA A 42 -7.05 -4.06 -1.99
N TRP A 43 -5.94 -3.38 -1.65
CA TRP A 43 -4.59 -3.70 -2.11
C TRP A 43 -3.96 -4.82 -1.27
N HIS A 44 -4.72 -5.89 -1.08
CA HIS A 44 -4.38 -6.92 -0.11
C HIS A 44 -3.18 -7.77 -0.56
N ASN A 45 -3.01 -7.99 -1.88
CA ASN A 45 -1.81 -8.68 -2.38
C ASN A 45 -0.54 -7.89 -2.06
N ASN A 46 -0.59 -6.57 -2.24
CA ASN A 46 0.51 -5.69 -1.89
C ASN A 46 0.80 -5.71 -0.39
N HIS A 47 -0.24 -5.71 0.45
CA HIS A 47 -0.09 -5.83 1.90
C HIS A 47 0.56 -7.16 2.31
N HIS A 48 0.18 -8.28 1.69
CA HIS A 48 0.84 -9.57 1.95
C HIS A 48 2.29 -9.60 1.47
N ALA A 49 2.62 -8.86 0.41
CA ALA A 49 3.99 -8.72 -0.06
C ALA A 49 4.85 -7.85 0.88
N TYR A 50 4.31 -6.74 1.38
CA TYR A 50 5.02 -5.80 2.23
C TYR A 50 4.21 -5.42 3.47
N PRO A 51 4.01 -6.35 4.43
CA PRO A 51 3.10 -6.13 5.56
C PRO A 51 3.57 -5.04 6.53
N GLY A 52 4.88 -4.74 6.54
CA GLY A 52 5.47 -3.65 7.32
C GLY A 52 5.40 -2.28 6.64
N SER A 53 4.85 -2.18 5.43
CA SER A 53 4.75 -0.90 4.73
C SER A 53 3.59 -0.06 5.28
N ALA A 54 3.81 1.25 5.37
CA ALA A 54 2.75 2.21 5.64
C ALA A 54 1.77 2.39 4.47
N MET A 55 2.13 1.92 3.26
CA MET A 55 1.30 1.99 2.05
C MET A 55 0.70 0.62 1.76
N LEU A 56 -0.57 0.60 1.37
CA LEU A 56 -1.23 -0.59 0.85
C LEU A 56 -1.23 -0.54 -0.69
N GLY A 57 -1.53 0.62 -1.28
CA GLY A 57 -1.30 0.87 -2.69
C GLY A 57 0.17 1.27 -2.93
N LEU A 58 0.92 0.45 -3.65
CA LEU A 58 2.35 0.64 -3.88
C LEU A 58 2.66 1.45 -5.13
N TYR A 59 1.69 1.57 -6.05
CA TYR A 59 1.87 2.26 -7.33
C TYR A 59 0.92 3.45 -7.46
N LYS A 60 1.29 4.43 -8.28
CA LYS A 60 0.49 5.67 -8.46
C LYS A 60 -0.94 5.41 -8.92
N ASP A 61 -1.19 4.35 -9.67
CA ASP A 61 -2.50 3.95 -10.18
C ASP A 61 -3.33 3.09 -9.19
N GLU A 62 -2.92 3.02 -7.92
CA GLU A 62 -3.59 2.25 -6.87
C GLU A 62 -4.14 3.16 -5.75
N PRO A 63 -5.34 3.75 -5.89
CA PRO A 63 -5.88 4.68 -4.91
C PRO A 63 -5.83 4.15 -3.47
N ASP A 64 -5.14 4.87 -2.59
CA ASP A 64 -4.96 4.51 -1.19
C ASP A 64 -5.23 5.73 -0.30
N PRO A 65 -6.51 5.94 0.08
CA PRO A 65 -6.86 7.06 0.95
C PRO A 65 -6.23 7.00 2.35
N GLY A 66 -5.95 5.80 2.86
CA GLY A 66 -5.25 5.63 4.14
C GLY A 66 -3.84 6.22 4.07
N TRP A 67 -3.12 5.93 2.99
CA TRP A 67 -1.81 6.54 2.73
C TRP A 67 -1.87 8.07 2.61
N TRP A 68 -2.86 8.63 1.91
CA TRP A 68 -2.95 10.09 1.76
C TRP A 68 -3.07 10.80 3.12
N VAL A 69 -3.85 10.23 4.04
CA VAL A 69 -3.96 10.73 5.42
C VAL A 69 -2.62 10.59 6.15
N LEU A 70 -1.95 9.44 6.07
CA LEU A 70 -0.65 9.23 6.70
C LEU A 70 0.42 10.20 6.17
N ASN A 71 0.47 10.40 4.85
CA ASN A 71 1.41 11.31 4.22
C ASN A 71 1.14 12.77 4.61
N ALA A 72 -0.13 13.18 4.72
CA ALA A 72 -0.48 14.51 5.24
C ALA A 72 -0.04 14.69 6.70
N LEU A 73 -0.32 13.72 7.56
CA LEU A 73 0.10 13.74 8.97
C LEU A 73 1.62 13.71 9.13
N HIS A 74 2.33 13.04 8.21
CA HIS A 74 3.78 13.03 8.19
C HIS A 74 4.37 14.40 7.84
N ASN A 75 3.81 15.08 6.83
CA ASN A 75 4.18 16.44 6.48
C ASN A 75 3.90 17.43 7.63
N LEU A 76 2.85 17.20 8.43
CA LEU A 76 2.56 17.97 9.65
C LEU A 76 3.46 17.62 10.84
N GLY A 77 4.32 16.59 10.73
CA GLY A 77 5.24 16.16 11.78
C GLY A 77 4.60 15.30 12.88
N VAL A 78 3.32 14.94 12.74
CA VAL A 78 2.58 14.08 13.69
C VAL A 78 3.03 12.63 13.54
N VAL A 79 3.01 12.13 12.30
CA VAL A 79 3.50 10.78 11.97
C VAL A 79 4.99 10.86 11.65
N LYS A 80 5.77 9.96 12.24
CA LYS A 80 7.22 9.87 12.06
C LYS A 80 7.59 8.42 11.72
N ASN A 81 8.79 8.22 11.17
CA ASN A 81 9.34 6.89 10.88
C ASN A 81 8.44 6.03 9.98
N ILE A 82 7.92 6.63 8.90
CA ILE A 82 7.23 5.88 7.84
C ILE A 82 8.17 4.81 7.29
N LYS A 83 7.65 3.61 7.07
CA LYS A 83 8.35 2.50 6.42
C LYS A 83 7.76 2.23 5.05
N LEU A 84 8.58 2.33 4.03
CA LEU A 84 8.27 2.05 2.64
C LEU A 84 8.72 0.62 2.28
N PRO A 85 8.17 0.00 1.22
CA PRO A 85 8.54 -1.36 0.81
C PRO A 85 10.06 -1.54 0.64
N LYS A 86 10.72 -0.54 0.04
CA LYS A 86 12.18 -0.52 -0.19
C LYS A 86 13.04 -0.47 1.08
N GLU A 87 12.44 -0.14 2.23
CA GLU A 87 13.12 -0.07 3.52
C GLU A 87 12.90 -1.34 4.35
N LEU A 88 12.06 -2.26 3.88
CA LEU A 88 11.80 -3.52 4.56
C LEU A 88 12.90 -4.54 4.24
N PRO A 89 13.10 -5.56 5.11
CA PRO A 89 14.03 -6.65 4.83
C PRO A 89 13.72 -7.31 3.49
N HIS A 90 14.78 -7.71 2.79
CA HIS A 90 14.63 -8.49 1.56
C HIS A 90 13.89 -9.79 1.85
N ARG A 91 12.96 -10.12 0.97
CA ARG A 91 12.11 -11.30 1.05
C ARG A 91 12.36 -12.19 -0.15
N ALA A 92 13.10 -13.27 0.08
CA ALA A 92 13.47 -14.24 -0.95
C ALA A 92 12.26 -15.05 -1.45
N ASP A 93 11.18 -15.09 -0.66
CA ASP A 93 9.92 -15.77 -0.95
C ASP A 93 8.96 -14.95 -1.82
N LEU A 94 9.33 -13.73 -2.22
CA LEU A 94 8.51 -12.89 -3.10
C LEU A 94 8.87 -13.07 -4.57
N VAL A 95 7.88 -13.45 -5.36
CA VAL A 95 7.98 -13.56 -6.82
C VAL A 95 7.05 -12.52 -7.46
N THR A 96 7.52 -11.83 -8.51
CA THR A 96 6.66 -10.91 -9.26
C THR A 96 5.76 -11.70 -10.21
N GLU A 97 4.43 -11.56 -10.09
CA GLU A 97 3.46 -12.16 -11.01
C GLU A 97 2.98 -11.18 -12.10
N ALA A 98 2.99 -9.88 -11.82
CA ALA A 98 2.51 -8.88 -12.77
C ALA A 98 3.49 -8.67 -13.94
N ALA A 99 3.04 -9.04 -15.15
CA ALA A 99 3.82 -8.85 -16.38
C ALA A 99 4.06 -7.39 -16.79
N ASN A 100 3.35 -6.43 -16.19
CA ASN A 100 3.45 -5.01 -16.51
C ASN A 100 4.17 -4.18 -15.43
N LEU A 101 4.84 -4.83 -14.46
CA LEU A 101 5.42 -4.15 -13.30
C LEU A 101 6.36 -3.00 -13.68
N GLU A 102 7.22 -3.24 -14.68
CA GLU A 102 8.21 -2.27 -15.17
C GLU A 102 7.59 -0.97 -15.71
N ARG A 103 6.31 -1.02 -16.11
CA ARG A 103 5.58 0.16 -16.64
C ARG A 103 4.89 0.95 -15.54
N ARG A 104 4.83 0.42 -14.32
CA ARG A 104 4.13 1.05 -13.20
C ARG A 104 5.07 2.01 -12.49
N VAL A 105 4.52 3.15 -12.07
CA VAL A 105 5.28 4.14 -11.31
C VAL A 105 5.08 3.86 -9.82
N GLU A 106 6.16 3.53 -9.13
CA GLU A 106 6.15 3.36 -7.68
C GLU A 106 5.67 4.65 -6.99
N ARG A 107 4.87 4.46 -5.95
CA ARG A 107 4.44 5.53 -5.07
C ARG A 107 5.56 5.86 -4.09
N VAL A 108 5.76 7.16 -3.88
CA VAL A 108 6.71 7.71 -2.92
C VAL A 108 6.00 8.74 -2.05
N PRO A 109 6.55 9.09 -0.86
CA PRO A 109 6.09 10.24 -0.09
C PRO A 109 6.01 11.51 -0.92
N GLU A 110 4.87 12.19 -0.84
CA GLU A 110 4.67 13.48 -1.49
C GLU A 110 4.92 14.57 -0.45
N GLU A 111 5.89 15.44 -0.72
CA GLU A 111 6.18 16.56 0.17
C GLU A 111 5.15 17.68 -0.02
N CYS A 112 4.63 18.21 1.09
CA CYS A 112 3.80 19.41 1.09
C CYS A 112 4.64 20.59 1.55
N GLU A 113 5.06 21.45 0.60
CA GLU A 113 5.92 22.60 0.88
C GLU A 113 5.31 23.56 1.92
N ILE A 114 3.99 23.77 1.87
CA ILE A 114 3.28 24.65 2.80
C ILE A 114 3.35 24.08 4.23
N ALA A 115 3.06 22.79 4.41
CA ALA A 115 3.14 22.14 5.72
C ALA A 115 4.57 22.11 6.26
N ASN A 116 5.54 21.84 5.38
CA ASN A 116 6.97 21.87 5.73
C ASN A 116 7.43 23.28 6.12
N PHE A 117 6.94 24.34 5.46
CA PHE A 117 7.23 25.72 5.80
C PHE A 117 6.66 26.12 7.16
N ILE A 118 5.40 25.76 7.45
CA ILE A 118 4.78 25.99 8.76
C ILE A 118 5.60 25.33 9.87
N ARG A 119 6.02 24.08 9.66
CA ARG A 119 6.86 23.34 10.62
C ARG A 119 8.23 23.98 10.85
N ARG A 120 8.88 24.53 9.82
CA ARG A 120 10.23 25.15 9.95
C ARG A 120 10.21 26.48 10.71
N LYS A 121 9.05 27.10 10.89
CA LYS A 121 8.88 28.38 11.60
C LYS A 121 8.33 28.24 13.01
N GLY A 122 7.84 27.07 13.39
CA GLY A 122 7.31 26.76 14.72
C GLY A 122 8.37 26.25 15.68
#